data_AF-A0A7C1LWI3-F1
#
_entry.id   AF-A0A7C1LWI3-F1
#
_cell.length_a   1.000
_cell.length_b   1.000
_cell.length_c   1.000
_cell.angle_alpha   90.00
_cell.angle_beta   90.00
_cell.angle_gamma   90.00
#
_symmetry.space_group_name_H-M   'P 1'
#
loop_
_entity.id
_entity.type
_entity.pdbx_description
1 polymer ?
#
loop_
_entity_poly.entity_id
_entity_poly.type
_entity_poly.pdbx_seq_one_letter_code
_entity_poly.pdbx_strand_id
1 'polypeptide(L)' 'MGLYNRIKDSLHSQFSIFQIINVLGTDASEGRKVRNLLKQFVVNGYIKRISKNMYQKKETKEYN' A
#
# COMPACT_ATOMS: atom_id res chain seq x y z
N MET A 1 3.25 -15.35 -5.56
CA MET A 1 3.06 -13.92 -5.94
C MET A 1 2.22 -13.24 -4.88
N GLY A 2 2.78 -12.29 -4.13
CA GLY A 2 2.14 -11.69 -2.94
C GLY A 2 1.03 -10.68 -3.25
N LEU A 3 0.21 -10.36 -2.23
CA LEU A 3 -0.95 -9.45 -2.32
C LEU A 3 -0.60 -8.09 -2.94
N TYR A 4 0.56 -7.52 -2.56
CA TYR A 4 1.02 -6.24 -3.11
C TYR A 4 1.15 -6.26 -4.64
N ASN A 5 1.68 -7.33 -5.22
CA ASN A 5 1.87 -7.44 -6.68
C ASN A 5 0.54 -7.52 -7.44
N ARG A 6 -0.55 -7.95 -6.79
CA ARG A 6 -1.88 -7.99 -7.40
C ARG A 6 -2.55 -6.63 -7.44
N ILE A 7 -2.27 -5.78 -6.45
CA ILE A 7 -2.92 -4.48 -6.29
C ILE A 7 -2.05 -3.30 -6.72
N LYS A 8 -0.74 -3.51 -6.92
CA LYS A 8 0.20 -2.42 -7.20
C LYS A 8 -0.21 -1.65 -8.45
N ASP A 9 -0.68 -2.30 -9.51
CA ASP A 9 -0.97 -1.63 -10.79
C ASP A 9 -2.23 -0.76 -10.71
N SER A 10 -3.13 -1.06 -9.76
CA SER A 10 -4.32 -0.26 -9.46
C SER A 10 -4.07 0.94 -8.54
N LEU A 11 -2.87 1.03 -7.95
CA LEU A 11 -2.50 2.13 -7.05
C LEU A 11 -1.70 3.19 -7.81
N HIS A 12 -1.85 4.45 -7.42
CA HIS A 12 -0.96 5.52 -7.91
C HIS A 12 0.44 5.42 -7.26
N SER A 13 1.41 6.18 -7.78
CA SER A 13 2.77 6.25 -7.20
C SER A 13 2.73 6.73 -5.74
N GLN A 14 1.83 7.65 -5.43
CA GLN A 14 1.45 8.03 -4.07
C GLN A 14 -0.03 7.71 -3.87
N PHE A 15 -0.37 7.11 -2.74
CA PHE A 15 -1.74 6.71 -2.46
C PHE A 15 -2.11 6.86 -0.98
N SER A 16 -3.39 7.06 -0.73
CA SER A 16 -3.96 7.12 0.61
C SER A 16 -4.41 5.75 1.08
N ILE A 17 -4.58 5.61 2.40
CA ILE A 17 -5.19 4.41 2.98
C ILE A 17 -6.60 4.12 2.42
N PHE A 18 -7.36 5.16 2.08
CA PHE A 18 -8.70 5.01 1.52
C PHE A 18 -8.68 4.43 0.10
N GLN A 19 -7.68 4.77 -0.70
CA GLN A 19 -7.50 4.15 -2.01
C GLN A 19 -7.20 2.65 -1.89
N ILE A 20 -6.44 2.23 -0.87
CA ILE A 20 -6.21 0.81 -0.60
C ILE A 20 -7.50 0.11 -0.18
N ILE A 21 -8.28 0.71 0.72
CA ILE A 21 -9.58 0.19 1.14
C ILE A 21 -10.48 -0.05 -0.09
N ASN A 22 -10.52 0.92 -1.01
CA ASN A 22 -11.30 0.82 -2.24
C ASN A 22 -10.78 -0.28 -3.17
N VAL A 23 -9.46 -0.38 -3.40
CA VAL A 23 -8.86 -1.41 -4.27
C VAL A 23 -9.05 -2.82 -3.70
N LEU A 24 -9.02 -2.97 -2.37
CA LEU A 24 -9.27 -4.25 -1.72
C LEU A 24 -10.77 -4.60 -1.65
N GLY A 25 -11.66 -3.67 -1.97
CA GLY A 25 -13.11 -3.86 -1.85
C GLY A 25 -13.57 -4.13 -0.42
N THR A 26 -12.81 -3.66 0.58
CA THR A 26 -13.09 -3.90 2.00
C THR A 26 -13.93 -2.76 2.58
N ASP A 27 -14.74 -3.06 3.59
CA ASP A 27 -15.48 -2.04 4.33
C ASP A 27 -14.52 -1.09 5.09
N ALA A 28 -14.87 0.19 5.18
CA ALA A 28 -14.11 1.22 5.88
C ALA A 28 -13.93 0.90 7.38
N SER A 29 -14.84 0.11 7.96
CA SER A 29 -14.74 -0.44 9.31
C SER A 29 -13.48 -1.31 9.52
N GLU A 30 -12.92 -1.87 8.45
CA GLU A 30 -11.70 -2.68 8.46
C GLU A 30 -10.40 -1.86 8.38
N GLY A 31 -10.46 -0.53 8.54
CA GLY A 31 -9.28 0.34 8.49
C GLY A 31 -8.12 -0.09 9.41
N ARG A 32 -8.39 -0.83 10.50
CA ARG A 32 -7.34 -1.43 11.34
C ARG A 32 -6.58 -2.55 10.62
N LYS A 33 -7.27 -3.43 9.90
CA LYS A 33 -6.65 -4.51 9.10
C LYS A 33 -5.81 -3.91 7.97
N VAL A 34 -6.35 -2.91 7.28
CA VAL A 34 -5.62 -2.22 6.21
C VAL A 34 -4.37 -1.50 6.73
N ARG A 35 -4.44 -0.84 7.90
CA ARG A 35 -3.25 -0.26 8.54
C ARG A 35 -2.19 -1.32 8.85
N ASN A 36 -2.59 -2.49 9.33
CA ASN A 36 -1.66 -3.58 9.61
C ASN A 36 -1.02 -4.11 8.33
N LEU A 37 -1.80 -4.26 7.25
CA LEU A 37 -1.27 -4.64 5.94
C LEU A 37 -0.26 -3.62 5.40
N LEU A 38 -0.58 -2.33 5.49
CA LEU A 38 0.32 -1.26 5.06
C LEU A 38 1.62 -1.24 5.87
N LYS A 39 1.55 -1.52 7.18
CA LYS A 39 2.76 -1.71 8.00
C LYS A 39 3.61 -2.87 7.48
N GLN A 40 3.00 -4.00 7.12
CA GLN A 40 3.73 -5.12 6.53
C GLN A 40 4.37 -4.75 5.19
N PHE A 41 3.67 -4.02 4.33
CA PHE A 41 4.24 -3.54 3.06
C PHE A 41 5.41 -2.58 3.27
N VAL A 42 5.37 -1.74 4.30
CA VAL A 42 6.49 -0.87 4.68
C VAL A 42 7.69 -1.69 5.15
N VAL A 43 7.47 -2.67 6.04
CA VAL A 43 8.53 -3.57 6.55
C VAL A 43 9.17 -4.36 5.42
N ASN A 44 8.37 -4.85 4.47
CA ASN A 44 8.85 -5.57 3.30
C ASN A 44 9.48 -4.68 2.23
N GLY A 45 9.51 -3.36 2.43
CA GLY A 45 10.15 -2.42 1.52
C GLY A 45 9.38 -2.10 0.23
N TYR A 46 8.13 -2.54 0.10
CA TYR A 46 7.30 -2.25 -1.08
C TYR A 46 6.85 -0.79 -1.15
N ILE A 47 6.61 -0.18 0.03
CA ILE A 47 6.06 1.18 0.13
C ILE A 47 6.76 1.94 1.26
N LYS A 48 6.71 3.27 1.20
CA LYS A 48 7.16 4.19 2.24
C LYS A 48 5.96 4.96 2.77
N ARG A 49 5.86 5.12 4.09
CA ARG A 49 4.90 6.04 4.69
C ARG A 49 5.41 7.47 4.56
N ILE A 50 4.59 8.36 4.00
CA ILE A 50 4.93 9.79 3.84
C ILE A 50 4.14 10.67 4.82
N SER A 51 2.93 10.28 5.23
CA SER A 51 2.17 10.99 6.27
C SER A 51 1.22 10.05 7.03
N LYS A 52 0.37 10.61 7.90
CA LYS A 52 -0.56 9.83 8.75
C LYS A 52 -1.36 8.78 7.95
N ASN A 53 -1.83 9.17 6.76
CA ASN A 53 -2.71 8.38 5.90
C ASN A 53 -2.18 8.21 4.46
N MET A 54 -0.98 8.69 4.16
CA MET A 54 -0.41 8.67 2.81
C MET A 54 0.85 7.81 2.74
N TYR A 55 0.97 7.10 1.62
CA TYR A 55 2.05 6.18 1.31
C TYR A 55 2.53 6.43 -0.12
N GLN A 56 3.76 6.04 -0.37
CA GLN A 56 4.40 6.12 -1.67
C GLN A 56 4.94 4.74 -2.03
N LYS A 57 4.74 4.29 -3.25
CA LYS A 57 5.40 3.09 -3.76
C LYS A 57 6.91 3.32 -3.78
N LYS A 58 7.68 2.35 -3.28
CA LYS A 58 9.10 2.31 -3.61
C LYS A 58 9.17 1.77 -5.03
N GLU A 59 9.52 2.64 -5.97
CA GLU A 59 10.05 2.15 -7.24
C GLU A 59 11.27 1.31 -6.88
N THR A 60 11.21 0.03 -7.22
CA THR A 60 12.40 -0.79 -7.28
C THR A 60 13.25 -0.14 -8.35
N LYS A 61 14.15 0.77 -7.96
CA LYS A 61 15.30 1.07 -8.80
C LYS A 61 16.03 -0.26 -8.88
N GLU A 62 15.79 -1.01 -9.95
CA GLU A 62 16.73 -1.98 -10.45
C GLU A 62 18.05 -1.23 -10.58
N TYR A 63 18.92 -1.40 -9.59
CA TYR A 63 20.30 -0.97 -9.72
C TYR A 63 20.90 -1.91 -10.76
N ASN A 64 20.97 -1.43 -12.00
CA ASN A 64 21.95 -1.91 -12.99
C ASN A 64 23.35 -1.46 -12.56
#